data_AF-A0A955CPH7-F1
#
_entry.id   AF-A0A955CPH7-F1
#
_cell.length_a   1.000
_cell.length_b   1.000
_cell.length_c   1.000
_cell.angle_alpha   90.00
_cell.angle_beta   90.00
_cell.angle_gamma   90.00
#
_symmetry.space_group_name_H-M   'P 1'
#
loop_
_entity.id
_entity.type
_entity.pdbx_description
1 polymer ?
#
loop_
_entity_poly.entity_id
_entity_poly.type
_entity_poly.pdbx_seq_one_letter_code
_entity_poly.pdbx_strand_id
1 'polypeptide(L)'
;MTQPPAQQAATTPAMLRMATIALCVLACVTAVPWIYLSLGTFGGFVWGLFGFELLVVLSALMTILVCLGRIKVGGAFPLALVCFVGVLMVTSVFGIYVGARNVVGDNHPDVQPWVMRTLLVQVATMGGLCLIAMFDVYRRDARSWSLAIRSLPFLVPVLAIAVYFQRSGIPTVTNAAGELSQVRMVAFILGGLVLGILLSVGGHLLIRSFEVALPEKTTPDDA
;
A
#
# COMPACT_ATOMS: atom_id res chain seq x y z
N MET A 1 42.24 15.52 11.79
CA MET A 1 41.02 14.84 11.30
C MET A 1 39.88 15.28 12.20
N THR A 2 39.08 16.25 11.76
CA THR A 2 37.88 16.68 12.50
C THR A 2 36.80 15.63 12.27
N GLN A 3 36.38 14.95 13.33
CA GLN A 3 35.17 14.10 13.27
C GLN A 3 34.03 14.95 12.69
N PRO A 4 33.31 14.45 11.66
CA PRO A 4 32.09 15.11 11.22
C PRO A 4 31.18 15.26 12.45
N PRO A 5 30.52 16.41 12.64
CA PRO A 5 29.61 16.61 13.75
C PRO A 5 28.61 15.45 13.76
N ALA A 6 28.50 14.77 14.91
CA ALA A 6 27.62 13.62 15.10
C ALA A 6 26.24 13.97 14.52
N GLN A 7 25.91 13.34 13.39
CA GLN A 7 24.73 13.67 12.61
C GLN A 7 23.52 13.25 13.43
N GLN A 8 23.00 14.20 14.22
CA GLN A 8 21.86 14.02 15.10
C GLN A 8 20.74 13.42 14.27
N ALA A 9 20.35 12.16 14.57
CA ALA A 9 19.38 11.42 13.78
C ALA A 9 18.12 12.28 13.61
N ALA A 10 17.89 12.77 12.39
CA ALA A 10 16.87 13.76 12.13
C ALA A 10 15.50 13.18 12.51
N THR A 11 14.92 13.67 13.59
CA THR A 11 13.63 13.23 14.06
C THR A 11 12.55 13.67 13.05
N THR A 12 11.60 12.78 12.75
CA THR A 12 10.43 13.13 11.93
C THR A 12 9.72 14.34 12.57
N PRO A 13 9.32 15.38 11.80
CA PRO A 13 8.68 16.56 12.35
C PRO A 13 7.34 16.18 12.99
N ALA A 14 6.96 16.89 14.06
CA ALA A 14 5.67 16.70 14.70
C ALA A 14 4.49 16.84 13.71
N MET A 15 4.58 17.77 12.76
CA MET A 15 3.55 17.99 11.74
C MET A 15 3.32 16.75 10.86
N LEU A 16 4.39 16.08 10.40
CA LEU A 16 4.24 14.86 9.59
C LEU A 16 3.63 13.72 10.41
N ARG A 17 4.03 13.58 11.69
CA ARG A 17 3.44 12.59 12.61
C ARG A 17 1.95 12.82 12.83
N MET A 18 1.54 14.08 13.05
CA MET A 18 0.13 14.43 13.23
C MET A 18 -0.68 14.19 11.96
N ALA A 19 -0.15 14.54 10.79
CA ALA A 19 -0.78 14.26 9.50
C ALA A 19 -0.96 12.75 9.28
N THR A 20 0.07 11.94 9.57
CA THR A 20 -0.03 10.48 9.53
C THR A 20 -1.10 9.97 10.48
N ILE A 21 -1.13 10.43 11.74
CA ILE A 21 -2.14 10.01 12.72
C ILE A 21 -3.55 10.32 12.17
N ALA A 22 -3.77 11.51 11.62
CA ALA A 22 -5.06 11.89 11.04
C ALA A 22 -5.48 10.94 9.90
N LEU A 23 -4.55 10.59 9.00
CA LEU A 23 -4.80 9.64 7.91
C LEU A 23 -5.04 8.21 8.41
N CYS A 24 -4.34 7.76 9.46
CA CYS A 24 -4.58 6.47 10.09
C CYS A 24 -5.95 6.42 10.77
N VAL A 25 -6.36 7.49 11.46
CA VAL A 25 -7.70 7.59 12.05
C VAL A 25 -8.77 7.58 10.96
N LEU A 26 -8.56 8.31 9.86
CA LEU A 26 -9.46 8.28 8.72
C LEU A 26 -9.62 6.86 8.16
N ALA A 27 -8.51 6.14 7.95
CA ALA A 27 -8.53 4.75 7.51
C ALA A 27 -9.32 3.85 8.47
N CYS A 28 -9.09 3.96 9.79
CA CYS A 28 -9.87 3.23 10.80
C CYS A 28 -11.36 3.53 10.72
N VAL A 29 -11.74 4.81 10.65
CA VAL A 29 -13.14 5.24 10.56
C VAL A 29 -13.79 4.68 9.30
N THR A 30 -13.07 4.61 8.17
CA THR A 30 -13.59 4.02 6.94
C THR A 30 -13.73 2.50 7.01
N ALA A 31 -12.90 1.80 7.81
CA ALA A 31 -12.93 0.36 7.96
C ALA A 31 -14.10 -0.13 8.84
N VAL A 32 -14.48 0.65 9.86
CA VAL A 32 -15.53 0.26 10.83
C VAL A 32 -16.89 -0.07 10.17
N PRO A 33 -17.43 0.75 9.24
CA PRO A 33 -18.66 0.41 8.54
C PRO A 33 -18.58 -0.92 7.77
N TRP A 34 -17.44 -1.24 7.16
CA TRP A 34 -17.26 -2.50 6.45
C TRP A 34 -17.17 -3.69 7.40
N ILE A 35 -16.56 -3.53 8.56
CA ILE A 35 -16.58 -4.54 9.62
C ILE A 35 -18.02 -4.78 10.09
N TYR A 36 -18.80 -3.73 10.31
CA TYR A 36 -20.20 -3.86 10.72
C TYR A 36 -21.04 -4.56 9.65
N LEU A 37 -20.94 -4.11 8.40
CA LEU A 37 -21.71 -4.69 7.30
C LEU A 37 -21.31 -6.14 7.02
N SER A 38 -20.02 -6.47 7.15
CA SER A 38 -19.54 -7.83 6.94
C SER A 38 -20.07 -8.82 7.98
N LEU A 39 -20.19 -8.40 9.24
CA LEU A 39 -20.77 -9.20 10.31
C LEU A 39 -22.30 -9.27 10.27
N GLY A 40 -22.96 -8.16 9.94
CA GLY A 40 -24.41 -8.02 10.07
C GLY A 40 -25.23 -8.44 8.86
N THR A 41 -24.69 -8.32 7.64
CA THR A 41 -25.52 -8.27 6.43
C THR A 41 -25.25 -9.39 5.44
N PHE A 42 -23.99 -9.83 5.31
CA PHE A 42 -23.56 -10.48 4.07
C PHE A 42 -23.28 -11.99 4.13
N GLY A 43 -23.28 -12.65 5.29
CA GLY A 43 -23.10 -14.11 5.50
C GLY A 43 -22.31 -14.93 4.44
N GLY A 44 -21.09 -15.40 4.73
CA GLY A 44 -20.31 -16.29 3.83
C GLY A 44 -18.86 -15.86 3.58
N PHE A 45 -18.37 -15.87 2.33
CA PHE A 45 -17.01 -15.48 1.89
C PHE A 45 -16.57 -14.05 2.31
N VAL A 46 -17.51 -13.29 2.87
CA VAL A 46 -17.39 -11.99 3.54
C VAL A 46 -16.44 -12.02 4.75
N TRP A 47 -16.15 -13.19 5.33
CA TRP A 47 -15.07 -13.33 6.32
C TRP A 47 -13.73 -12.81 5.81
N GLY A 48 -13.47 -12.90 4.49
CA GLY A 48 -12.30 -12.28 3.88
C GLY A 48 -12.31 -10.75 4.00
N LEU A 49 -13.45 -10.11 3.69
CA LEU A 49 -13.61 -8.66 3.83
C LEU A 49 -13.42 -8.20 5.28
N PHE A 50 -14.04 -8.91 6.23
CA PHE A 50 -13.83 -8.65 7.66
C PHE A 50 -12.35 -8.73 8.05
N GLY A 51 -11.66 -9.80 7.63
CA GLY A 51 -10.24 -10.00 7.92
C GLY A 51 -9.36 -8.89 7.35
N PHE A 52 -9.60 -8.46 6.12
CA PHE A 52 -8.84 -7.36 5.50
C PHE A 52 -9.04 -6.02 6.20
N GLU A 53 -10.27 -5.70 6.61
CA GLU A 53 -10.56 -4.46 7.33
C GLU A 53 -10.01 -4.50 8.76
N LEU A 54 -10.00 -5.67 9.40
CA LEU A 54 -9.33 -5.85 10.69
C LEU A 54 -7.82 -5.60 10.57
N LEU A 55 -7.18 -6.08 9.49
CA LEU A 55 -5.78 -5.78 9.22
C LEU A 55 -5.54 -4.29 9.03
N VAL A 56 -6.43 -3.56 8.35
CA VAL A 56 -6.33 -2.10 8.21
C VAL A 56 -6.37 -1.42 9.58
N VAL A 57 -7.32 -1.78 10.45
CA VAL A 57 -7.42 -1.21 11.80
C VAL A 57 -6.18 -1.50 12.62
N LEU A 58 -5.70 -2.76 12.62
CA LEU A 58 -4.51 -3.15 13.38
C LEU A 58 -3.25 -2.43 12.88
N SER A 59 -3.06 -2.36 11.56
CA SER A 59 -1.93 -1.65 10.97
C SER A 59 -1.99 -0.15 11.26
N ALA A 60 -3.16 0.48 11.15
CA ALA A 60 -3.35 1.89 11.48
C ALA A 60 -3.04 2.17 12.96
N LEU A 61 -3.50 1.33 13.88
CA LEU A 61 -3.19 1.45 15.31
C LEU A 61 -1.68 1.32 15.57
N MET A 62 -1.01 0.36 14.93
CA MET A 62 0.45 0.22 15.04
C MET A 62 1.17 1.46 14.50
N THR A 63 0.77 1.97 13.33
CA THR A 63 1.33 3.21 12.78
C THR A 63 1.09 4.41 13.71
N ILE A 64 -0.08 4.52 14.35
CA ILE A 64 -0.35 5.57 15.35
C ILE A 64 0.58 5.43 16.55
N LEU A 65 0.78 4.23 17.10
CA LEU A 65 1.70 4.00 18.21
C LEU A 65 3.16 4.38 17.85
N VAL A 66 3.56 4.13 16.61
CA VAL A 66 4.85 4.60 16.07
C VAL A 66 4.90 6.13 15.99
N CYS A 67 3.86 6.79 15.49
CA CYS A 67 3.79 8.25 15.41
C CYS A 67 3.83 8.93 16.78
N LEU A 68 3.18 8.32 17.79
CA LEU A 68 3.18 8.79 19.17
C LEU A 68 4.51 8.53 19.90
N GLY A 69 5.47 7.85 19.27
CA GLY A 69 6.76 7.51 19.87
C GLY A 69 6.66 6.46 20.99
N ARG A 70 5.52 5.76 21.09
CA ARG A 70 5.34 4.65 22.05
C ARG A 70 6.16 3.43 21.66
N ILE A 71 6.41 3.26 20.37
CA ILE A 71 7.29 2.22 19.83
C ILE A 71 8.55 2.91 19.30
N LYS A 72 9.71 2.60 19.89
CA LYS A 72 11.01 3.11 19.44
C LYS A 72 11.45 2.36 18.18
N VAL A 73 10.94 2.76 17.02
CA VAL A 73 11.32 2.15 15.72
C VAL A 73 12.59 2.77 15.12
N GLY A 74 13.30 3.63 15.85
CA GLY A 74 14.44 4.38 15.31
C GLY A 74 14.03 5.17 14.06
N GLY A 75 14.89 5.18 13.03
CA GLY A 75 14.62 5.84 11.75
C GLY A 75 13.50 5.19 10.91
N ALA A 76 12.96 4.03 11.29
CA ALA A 76 12.06 3.20 10.47
C ALA A 76 10.61 3.70 10.34
N PHE A 77 10.33 4.97 10.68
CA PHE A 77 9.03 5.60 10.48
C PHE A 77 8.49 5.46 9.04
N PRO A 78 9.27 5.75 7.97
CA PRO A 78 8.79 5.57 6.60
C PRO A 78 8.47 4.12 6.23
N LEU A 79 9.20 3.16 6.79
CA LEU A 79 8.96 1.73 6.54
C LEU A 79 7.60 1.29 7.10
N ALA A 80 7.23 1.78 8.29
CA ALA A 80 5.91 1.54 8.87
C ALA A 80 4.79 2.12 8.00
N LEU A 81 5.01 3.29 7.38
CA LEU A 81 4.05 3.88 6.42
C LEU A 81 3.90 3.03 5.17
N VAL A 82 5.02 2.60 4.57
CA VAL A 82 5.00 1.77 3.35
C VAL A 82 4.29 0.44 3.61
N CYS A 83 4.53 -0.18 4.76
CA CYS A 83 3.82 -1.40 5.15
C CYS A 83 2.31 -1.15 5.28
N PHE A 84 1.90 -0.06 5.93
CA PHE A 84 0.49 0.28 6.05
C PHE A 84 -0.17 0.60 4.71
N VAL A 85 0.53 1.31 3.81
CA VAL A 85 0.07 1.53 2.43
C VAL A 85 -0.11 0.19 1.70
N GLY A 86 0.80 -0.77 1.89
CA GLY A 86 0.67 -2.11 1.33
C GLY A 86 -0.59 -2.83 1.81
N VAL A 87 -0.90 -2.72 3.11
CA VAL A 87 -2.14 -3.28 3.68
C VAL A 87 -3.37 -2.59 3.08
N LEU A 88 -3.40 -1.26 3.01
CA LEU A 88 -4.49 -0.51 2.38
C LEU A 88 -4.68 -0.92 0.91
N MET A 89 -3.59 -1.12 0.16
CA MET A 89 -3.64 -1.56 -1.23
C MET A 89 -4.30 -2.95 -1.35
N VAL A 90 -3.86 -3.91 -0.54
CA VAL A 90 -4.41 -5.28 -0.54
C VAL A 90 -5.89 -5.25 -0.14
N THR A 91 -6.25 -4.51 0.89
CA THR A 91 -7.65 -4.39 1.35
C THR A 91 -8.54 -3.68 0.32
N SER A 92 -8.06 -2.60 -0.33
CA SER A 92 -8.78 -1.92 -1.40
C SER A 92 -9.06 -2.85 -2.59
N VAL A 93 -8.09 -3.66 -3.00
CA VAL A 93 -8.22 -4.56 -4.15
C VAL A 93 -9.05 -5.80 -3.80
N PHE A 94 -8.64 -6.56 -2.80
CA PHE A 94 -9.26 -7.85 -2.49
C PHE A 94 -10.51 -7.71 -1.62
N GLY A 95 -10.49 -6.80 -0.65
CA GLY A 95 -11.64 -6.51 0.19
C GLY A 95 -12.74 -5.79 -0.58
N ILE A 96 -12.48 -4.53 -0.96
CA ILE A 96 -13.52 -3.66 -1.52
C ILE A 96 -13.80 -3.98 -2.99
N TYR A 97 -12.80 -3.99 -3.86
CA TYR A 97 -13.05 -4.12 -5.29
C TYR A 97 -13.49 -5.52 -5.72
N VAL A 98 -12.88 -6.58 -5.17
CA VAL A 98 -13.26 -7.98 -5.49
C VAL A 98 -14.38 -8.45 -4.56
N GLY A 99 -14.15 -8.41 -3.24
CA GLY A 99 -15.08 -8.94 -2.25
C GLY A 99 -16.41 -8.18 -2.23
N ALA A 100 -16.39 -6.87 -1.97
CA ALA A 100 -17.61 -6.10 -1.86
C ALA A 100 -18.37 -6.04 -3.20
N ARG A 101 -17.70 -5.94 -4.36
CA ARG A 101 -18.40 -5.98 -5.65
C ARG A 101 -19.10 -7.30 -5.91
N ASN A 102 -18.48 -8.44 -5.58
CA ASN A 102 -19.10 -9.75 -5.81
C ASN A 102 -20.28 -10.02 -4.86
N VAL A 103 -20.26 -9.43 -3.66
CA VAL A 103 -21.30 -9.63 -2.64
C VAL A 103 -22.44 -8.62 -2.79
N VAL A 104 -22.11 -7.37 -3.13
CA VAL A 104 -23.03 -6.21 -3.19
C VAL A 104 -23.54 -5.95 -4.61
N GLY A 105 -22.73 -6.23 -5.63
CA GLY A 105 -22.83 -5.67 -6.98
C GLY A 105 -24.13 -5.92 -7.74
N ASP A 106 -24.83 -7.03 -7.46
CA ASP A 106 -26.09 -7.36 -8.13
C ASP A 106 -27.32 -7.25 -7.20
N ASN A 107 -27.12 -7.25 -5.87
CA ASN A 107 -28.23 -7.34 -4.91
C ASN A 107 -28.60 -6.00 -4.25
N HIS A 108 -27.70 -5.01 -4.24
CA HIS A 108 -27.91 -3.73 -3.53
C HIS A 108 -27.35 -2.51 -4.31
N PRO A 109 -28.08 -2.00 -5.31
CA PRO A 109 -27.64 -0.87 -6.12
C PRO A 109 -27.38 0.42 -5.32
N ASP A 110 -28.06 0.60 -4.19
CA ASP A 110 -27.89 1.78 -3.32
C ASP A 110 -26.53 1.81 -2.60
N VAL A 111 -25.87 0.65 -2.46
CA VAL A 111 -24.59 0.51 -1.76
C VAL A 111 -23.40 0.71 -2.71
N GLN A 112 -23.59 0.54 -4.03
CA GLN A 112 -22.52 0.68 -5.03
C GLN A 112 -21.85 2.08 -5.04
N PRO A 113 -22.59 3.21 -4.97
CA PRO A 113 -21.97 4.54 -4.87
C PRO A 113 -21.14 4.71 -3.60
N TRP A 114 -21.58 4.08 -2.51
CA TRP A 114 -20.86 4.12 -1.24
C TRP A 114 -19.56 3.32 -1.31
N VAL A 115 -19.56 2.14 -1.96
CA VAL A 115 -18.35 1.34 -2.23
C VAL A 115 -17.31 2.17 -2.99
N MET A 116 -17.72 2.85 -4.07
CA MET A 116 -16.81 3.68 -4.87
C MET A 116 -16.26 4.86 -4.08
N ARG A 117 -17.09 5.54 -3.28
CA ARG A 117 -16.64 6.64 -2.41
C ARG A 117 -15.61 6.17 -1.40
N THR A 118 -15.84 5.04 -0.74
CA THR A 118 -14.89 4.51 0.25
C THR A 118 -13.58 4.08 -0.40
N LEU A 119 -13.63 3.48 -1.60
CA LEU A 119 -12.44 3.15 -2.38
C LEU A 119 -11.65 4.40 -2.76
N LEU A 120 -12.32 5.49 -3.18
CA LEU A 120 -11.67 6.77 -3.45
C LEU A 120 -10.99 7.36 -2.21
N VAL A 121 -11.64 7.27 -1.04
CA VAL A 121 -11.05 7.73 0.22
C VAL A 121 -9.83 6.88 0.60
N GLN A 122 -9.87 5.56 0.43
CA GLN A 122 -8.72 4.69 0.69
C GLN A 122 -7.56 5.01 -0.26
N VAL A 123 -7.83 5.18 -1.56
CA VAL A 123 -6.81 5.58 -2.55
C VAL A 123 -6.21 6.95 -2.22
N ALA A 124 -7.03 7.93 -1.82
CA ALA A 124 -6.55 9.23 -1.39
C ALA A 124 -5.69 9.14 -0.12
N THR A 125 -6.08 8.28 0.83
CA THR A 125 -5.34 8.04 2.07
C THR A 125 -3.98 7.38 1.79
N MET A 126 -3.96 6.37 0.91
CA MET A 126 -2.71 5.74 0.43
C MET A 126 -1.79 6.77 -0.21
N GLY A 127 -2.32 7.60 -1.12
CA GLY A 127 -1.57 8.67 -1.77
C GLY A 127 -0.98 9.66 -0.77
N GLY A 128 -1.77 10.11 0.20
CA GLY A 128 -1.31 10.99 1.27
C GLY A 128 -0.19 10.38 2.12
N LEU A 129 -0.33 9.10 2.52
CA LEU A 129 0.70 8.39 3.27
C LEU A 129 1.98 8.18 2.47
N CYS A 130 1.87 7.83 1.18
CA CYS A 130 3.02 7.73 0.27
C CYS A 130 3.76 9.06 0.16
N LEU A 131 3.04 10.18 -0.01
CA LEU A 131 3.65 11.51 -0.10
C LEU A 131 4.36 11.88 1.20
N ILE A 132 3.77 11.59 2.36
CA ILE A 132 4.41 11.83 3.66
C ILE A 132 5.67 10.97 3.80
N ALA A 133 5.61 9.69 3.43
CA ALA A 133 6.75 8.78 3.49
C ALA A 133 7.89 9.25 2.57
N MET A 134 7.58 9.60 1.33
CA MET A 134 8.56 10.12 0.36
C MET A 134 9.16 11.44 0.82
N PHE A 135 8.34 12.35 1.36
CA PHE A 135 8.80 13.64 1.86
C PHE A 135 9.72 13.49 3.09
N ASP A 136 9.39 12.60 4.02
CA ASP A 136 10.25 12.35 5.20
C ASP A 136 11.59 11.73 4.80
N VAL A 137 11.62 10.82 3.81
CA VAL A 137 12.86 10.27 3.25
C VAL A 137 13.67 11.34 2.54
N TYR A 138 13.03 12.14 1.68
CA TYR A 138 13.69 13.20 0.93
C TYR A 138 14.42 14.19 1.84
N ARG A 139 13.81 14.54 2.96
CA ARG A 139 14.40 15.46 3.93
C ARG A 139 15.64 14.89 4.64
N ARG A 140 15.82 13.56 4.65
CA ARG A 140 16.91 12.88 5.37
C ARG A 140 18.14 12.61 4.50
N ASP A 141 17.95 12.15 3.26
CA ASP A 141 19.07 11.89 2.35
C ASP A 141 18.64 12.00 0.88
N ALA A 142 19.35 12.83 0.10
CA ALA A 142 19.13 13.00 -1.33
C ALA A 142 19.56 11.77 -2.16
N ARG A 143 20.48 10.93 -1.66
CA ARG A 143 20.94 9.72 -2.37
C ARG A 143 19.83 8.69 -2.55
N SER A 144 18.85 8.68 -1.66
CA SER A 144 17.66 7.82 -1.74
C SER A 144 16.89 7.98 -3.07
N TRP A 145 16.90 9.18 -3.67
CA TRP A 145 16.22 9.44 -4.95
C TRP A 145 16.80 8.68 -6.13
N SER A 146 18.12 8.42 -6.13
CA SER A 146 18.73 7.65 -7.21
C SER A 146 18.15 6.23 -7.25
N LEU A 147 17.93 5.61 -6.09
CA LEU A 147 17.32 4.29 -5.98
C LEU A 147 15.81 4.32 -6.30
N ALA A 148 15.09 5.33 -5.80
CA ALA A 148 13.67 5.49 -6.11
C ALA A 148 13.43 5.70 -7.62
N ILE A 149 14.20 6.56 -8.28
CA ILE A 149 14.12 6.78 -9.73
C ILE A 149 14.49 5.51 -10.49
N ARG A 150 15.51 4.77 -10.05
CA ARG A 150 15.87 3.47 -10.65
C ARG A 150 14.78 2.41 -10.52
N SER A 151 13.85 2.55 -9.58
CA SER A 151 12.69 1.66 -9.47
C SER A 151 11.59 1.97 -10.50
N LEU A 152 11.52 3.21 -11.01
CA LEU A 152 10.45 3.65 -11.91
C LEU A 152 10.35 2.83 -13.22
N PRO A 153 11.45 2.49 -13.92
CA PRO A 153 11.38 1.66 -15.12
C PRO A 153 10.74 0.29 -14.90
N PHE A 154 10.79 -0.23 -13.66
CA PHE A 154 10.16 -1.51 -13.31
C PHE A 154 8.69 -1.34 -12.91
N LEU A 155 8.34 -0.25 -12.22
CA LEU A 155 6.98 0.02 -11.76
C LEU A 155 6.07 0.61 -12.84
N VAL A 156 6.60 1.46 -13.73
CA VAL A 156 5.83 2.14 -14.78
C VAL A 156 5.12 1.15 -15.72
N PRO A 157 5.76 0.08 -16.23
CA PRO A 157 5.06 -0.92 -17.05
C PRO A 157 3.92 -1.61 -16.29
N VAL A 158 4.12 -1.94 -15.01
CA VAL A 158 3.10 -2.57 -14.17
C VAL A 158 1.89 -1.64 -14.02
N LEU A 159 2.13 -0.36 -13.71
CA LEU A 159 1.09 0.66 -13.58
C LEU A 159 0.39 0.93 -14.91
N ALA A 160 1.13 1.01 -16.02
CA ALA A 160 0.57 1.25 -17.35
C ALA A 160 -0.38 0.10 -17.76
N ILE A 161 0.02 -1.14 -17.52
CA ILE A 161 -0.82 -2.32 -17.77
C ILE A 161 -2.05 -2.34 -16.85
N ALA A 162 -1.89 -1.99 -15.57
CA ALA A 162 -3.02 -1.90 -14.64
C ALA A 162 -4.05 -0.85 -15.09
N VAL A 163 -3.60 0.35 -15.51
CA VAL A 163 -4.47 1.41 -16.06
C VAL A 163 -5.11 0.98 -17.38
N TYR A 164 -4.37 0.28 -18.23
CA TYR A 164 -4.91 -0.27 -19.48
C TYR A 164 -6.05 -1.25 -19.20
N PHE A 165 -5.86 -2.23 -18.30
CA PHE A 165 -6.92 -3.17 -17.94
C PHE A 165 -8.10 -2.52 -17.22
N GLN A 166 -7.86 -1.45 -16.45
CA GLN A 166 -8.94 -0.68 -15.84
C GLN A 166 -9.85 -0.02 -16.89
N ARG A 167 -9.29 0.48 -18.01
CA ARG A 167 -10.05 1.17 -19.07
C ARG A 167 -10.65 0.22 -20.10
N SER A 168 -9.88 -0.78 -20.52
CA SER A 168 -10.23 -1.68 -21.62
C SER A 168 -10.91 -2.97 -21.13
N GLY A 169 -10.94 -3.20 -19.82
CA GLY A 169 -11.33 -4.49 -19.23
C GLY A 169 -10.22 -5.53 -19.30
N ILE A 170 -10.40 -6.63 -18.57
CA ILE A 170 -9.51 -7.78 -18.64
C ILE A 170 -9.91 -8.61 -19.86
N PRO A 171 -8.99 -8.84 -20.83
CA PRO A 171 -9.30 -9.63 -22.02
C PRO A 171 -9.74 -11.05 -21.64
N THR A 172 -10.77 -11.55 -22.32
CA THR A 172 -11.29 -12.89 -22.05
C THR A 172 -10.29 -13.96 -22.49
N VAL A 173 -10.18 -15.02 -21.69
CA VAL A 173 -9.30 -16.17 -21.97
C VAL A 173 -9.93 -17.13 -22.99
N THR A 174 -11.19 -16.88 -23.38
CA THR A 174 -11.93 -17.69 -24.34
C THR A 174 -11.62 -17.31 -25.79
N ASN A 175 -11.65 -18.29 -26.70
CA ASN A 175 -11.53 -18.07 -28.13
C ASN A 175 -12.88 -17.61 -28.73
N ALA A 176 -12.94 -17.39 -30.06
CA ALA A 176 -14.16 -16.99 -30.74
C ALA A 176 -15.30 -18.03 -30.66
N ALA A 177 -14.96 -19.30 -30.37
CA ALA A 177 -15.92 -20.38 -30.16
C ALA A 177 -16.38 -20.51 -28.69
N GLY A 178 -15.90 -19.64 -27.79
CA GLY A 178 -16.24 -19.69 -26.36
C GLY A 178 -15.43 -20.70 -25.55
N GLU A 179 -14.52 -21.45 -26.17
CA GLU A 179 -13.67 -22.43 -25.48
C GLU A 179 -12.44 -21.75 -24.86
N LEU A 180 -11.91 -22.33 -23.79
CA LEU A 180 -10.69 -21.85 -23.14
C LEU A 180 -9.50 -21.97 -24.10
N SER A 181 -8.93 -20.83 -24.48
CA SER A 181 -7.73 -20.82 -25.31
C SER A 181 -6.50 -21.07 -24.43
N GLN A 182 -5.87 -22.24 -24.60
CA GLN A 182 -4.63 -22.59 -23.91
C GLN A 182 -3.53 -21.54 -24.18
N VAL A 183 -3.42 -21.03 -25.41
CA VAL A 183 -2.43 -20.01 -25.78
C VAL A 183 -2.65 -18.71 -25.02
N ARG A 184 -3.90 -18.21 -24.94
CA ARG A 184 -4.22 -16.99 -24.18
C ARG A 184 -3.98 -17.18 -22.69
N MET A 185 -4.32 -18.35 -22.15
CA MET A 185 -4.09 -18.68 -20.75
C MET A 185 -2.60 -18.70 -20.41
N VAL A 186 -1.77 -19.38 -21.22
CA VAL A 186 -0.31 -19.39 -21.04
C VAL A 186 0.26 -17.98 -21.15
N ALA A 187 -0.18 -17.18 -22.13
CA ALA A 187 0.24 -15.78 -22.26
C ALA A 187 -0.15 -14.94 -21.02
N PHE A 188 -1.33 -15.17 -20.45
CA PHE A 188 -1.79 -14.48 -19.25
C PHE A 188 -0.96 -14.86 -18.01
N ILE A 189 -0.64 -16.15 -17.85
CA ILE A 189 0.22 -16.65 -16.77
C ILE A 189 1.63 -16.09 -16.89
N LEU A 190 2.24 -16.17 -18.07
CA LEU A 190 3.59 -15.65 -18.31
C LEU A 190 3.62 -14.12 -18.15
N GLY A 191 2.63 -13.41 -18.68
CA GLY A 191 2.48 -11.97 -18.50
C GLY A 191 2.35 -11.59 -17.02
N GLY A 192 1.48 -12.28 -16.28
CA GLY A 192 1.32 -12.09 -14.84
C GLY A 192 2.60 -12.37 -14.05
N LEU A 193 3.34 -13.41 -14.42
CA LEU A 193 4.64 -13.75 -13.81
C LEU A 193 5.66 -12.63 -14.04
N VAL A 194 5.81 -12.15 -15.28
CA VAL A 194 6.71 -11.04 -15.61
C VAL A 194 6.32 -9.78 -14.85
N LEU A 195 5.03 -9.43 -14.81
CA LEU A 195 4.53 -8.29 -14.03
C LEU A 195 4.82 -8.44 -12.53
N GLY A 196 4.66 -9.66 -11.99
CA GLY A 196 4.99 -9.96 -10.59
C GLY A 196 6.47 -9.79 -10.28
N ILE A 197 7.36 -10.24 -11.18
CA ILE A 197 8.81 -10.04 -11.05
C ILE A 197 9.15 -8.54 -11.09
N LEU A 198 8.61 -7.80 -12.06
CA LEU A 198 8.83 -6.36 -12.19
C LEU A 198 8.36 -5.60 -10.94
N LEU A 199 7.17 -5.93 -10.43
CA LEU A 199 6.62 -5.35 -9.21
C LEU A 199 7.50 -5.69 -7.99
N SER A 200 7.99 -6.93 -7.89
CA SER A 200 8.85 -7.38 -6.81
C SER A 200 10.22 -6.67 -6.83
N VAL A 201 10.87 -6.60 -7.98
CA VAL A 201 12.15 -5.90 -8.16
C VAL A 201 11.99 -4.40 -7.90
N GLY A 202 10.95 -3.79 -8.48
CA GLY A 202 10.62 -2.38 -8.25
C GLY A 202 10.35 -2.09 -6.77
N GLY A 203 9.53 -2.93 -6.12
CA GLY A 203 9.25 -2.84 -4.69
C GLY A 203 10.48 -3.03 -3.81
N HIS A 204 11.36 -3.97 -4.15
CA HIS A 204 12.62 -4.18 -3.43
C HIS A 204 13.55 -2.97 -3.52
N LEU A 205 13.75 -2.42 -4.72
CA LEU A 205 14.55 -1.21 -4.91
C LEU A 205 13.95 0.00 -4.17
N LEU A 206 12.61 0.09 -4.16
CA LEU A 206 11.89 1.11 -3.43
C LEU A 206 12.12 0.95 -1.92
N ILE A 207 11.98 -0.24 -1.34
CA ILE A 207 12.30 -0.53 0.08
C ILE A 207 13.76 -0.21 0.39
N ARG A 208 14.71 -0.65 -0.45
CA ARG A 208 16.14 -0.31 -0.30
C ARG A 208 16.38 1.19 -0.27
N SER A 209 15.63 1.97 -1.04
CA SER A 209 15.73 3.44 -0.99
C SER A 209 15.33 4.02 0.37
N PHE A 210 14.36 3.40 1.06
CA PHE A 210 13.98 3.76 2.43
C PHE A 210 15.04 3.31 3.45
N GLU A 211 15.65 2.15 3.25
CA GLU A 211 16.70 1.64 4.14
C GLU A 211 17.96 2.51 4.12
N VAL A 212 18.38 2.98 2.94
CA VAL A 212 19.57 3.85 2.81
C VAL A 212 19.39 5.17 3.56
N ALA A 213 18.15 5.65 3.72
CA ALA A 213 17.86 6.85 4.49
C ALA A 213 17.82 6.64 6.02
N LEU A 214 18.09 5.42 6.50
CA LEU A 214 18.20 5.14 7.93
C LEU A 214 19.59 5.52 8.44
N PRO A 215 19.70 6.16 9.62
CA PRO A 215 21.00 6.44 10.23
C PRO A 215 21.74 5.13 10.50
N GLU A 216 23.02 5.10 10.19
CA GLU A 216 23.91 3.98 10.43
C GLU A 216 23.89 3.62 11.92
N LYS A 217 23.68 2.33 12.24
CA LYS A 217 23.80 1.87 13.63
C LYS A 217 25.28 2.00 13.99
N THR A 218 25.63 3.00 14.79
CA THR A 218 26.93 3.02 15.48
C THR A 218 27.04 1.72 16.27
N THR A 219 27.95 0.86 15.85
CA THR A 219 28.24 -0.39 16.55
C THR A 219 28.89 -0.04 17.89
N PRO A 220 28.64 -0.81 18.97
CA PRO A 220 29.26 -0.56 20.27
C PRO A 220 30.79 -0.56 20.24
N ASP A 221 31.37 -1.16 19.21
CA ASP A 221 32.82 -1.22 18.96
C ASP A 221 33.41 0.10 18.41
N ASP A 222 32.57 1.10 18.08
CA ASP A 222 32.98 2.41 17.56
C ASP A 222 33.06 3.51 18.65
N ALA A 223 32.90 3.14 19.94
CA ALA A 223 32.95 4.04 21.10
C ALA A 223 34.12 3.71 22.04
#